data_AF-F0F420-F1
#
_entry.id   AF-F0F420-F1
#
_cell.length_a   1.000
_cell.length_b   1.000
_cell.length_c   1.000
_cell.angle_alpha   90.00
_cell.angle_beta   90.00
_cell.angle_gamma   90.00
#
_symmetry.space_group_name_H-M   'P 1'
#
loop_
_entity.id
_entity.type
_entity.pdbx_description
1 polymer ?
#
loop_
_entity_poly.entity_id
_entity_poly.type
_entity_poly.pdbx_seq_one_letter_code
_entity_poly.pdbx_strand_id
1 'polypeptide(L)'
;MKFHSIPSVQPLPVRFNSPFDDHPDALCRAAAEDLQSRLPANPAEGKMYGVLVVERNGQTGYLQAYSGQMDGQEEDFVPAVFDYLQPHGYFKMHEEEITRLNHLIARMESSAAYRQAEENLMKIRQEAEKAVDEARRTMQGAKYLRDKRRREAFLSEEERREMTRQSQFLKAELHRRKVRYAALTAEAQAALSGYEEQLTAWKRERKLKSDRLQRWLFSQFSLLNARGESKSLPAIFHDYYLLHSPARIRAAGGPAASPVRRLSAESLAPSLLPPSGAGECCEPKLLQYAFRKGYTPVSMAAFWWGPSPKTEVRQHGNYYPACNGKCRPILTWMLKGLDVAPDDKTEAAGAAGLEILYEDDSLAVVAKPPGLLSVPGKGRQPSVYSLLKERWQRSGAPYMVHRLDMATSGLLVVARTAEAHKALQAQFAARTVQKRYVALLPGSFPEQRFPAEGRIELPLSPCPDDRPRQRVDLEKGKPAITEYRVAGRTKYGKEGREAVKIILHPLTGRTHQLRMHCAHPDGLGTPIIGDSLYGQRAGRLWLHAEHLAFTHPVTQQRMIFDRPPELP
;
A
#
# COMPACT_ATOMS: atom_id res chain seq x y z
N MET A 1 -27.23 3.67 24.35
CA MET A 1 -27.29 3.06 23.01
C MET A 1 -28.74 2.79 22.66
N LYS A 2 -29.27 3.51 21.67
CA LYS A 2 -30.66 3.39 21.22
C LYS A 2 -30.79 2.30 20.16
N PHE A 3 -31.85 1.50 20.29
CA PHE A 3 -32.28 0.61 19.22
C PHE A 3 -33.11 1.42 18.23
N HIS A 4 -32.66 1.51 16.98
CA HIS A 4 -33.33 2.29 15.94
C HIS A 4 -34.29 1.38 15.17
N SER A 5 -35.59 1.57 15.32
CA SER A 5 -36.60 0.79 14.60
C SER A 5 -36.54 1.07 13.10
N ILE A 6 -36.62 0.01 12.29
CA ILE A 6 -36.80 0.11 10.84
C ILE A 6 -38.22 -0.33 10.52
N PRO A 7 -39.00 0.42 9.73
CA PRO A 7 -40.34 0.00 9.35
C PRO A 7 -40.28 -1.35 8.61
N SER A 8 -41.10 -2.30 9.07
CA SER A 8 -41.16 -3.71 8.64
C SER A 8 -41.82 -3.87 7.25
N VAL A 9 -41.28 -3.20 6.23
CA VAL A 9 -41.87 -3.19 4.88
C VAL A 9 -41.20 -4.19 3.93
N GLN A 10 -40.04 -4.74 4.29
CA GLN A 10 -39.28 -5.66 3.46
C GLN A 10 -39.02 -6.98 4.18
N PRO A 11 -39.06 -8.13 3.48
CA PRO A 11 -38.70 -9.42 4.06
C PRO A 11 -37.23 -9.41 4.50
N LEU A 12 -36.94 -10.07 5.61
CA LEU A 12 -35.56 -10.25 6.08
C LEU A 12 -34.76 -11.08 5.05
N PRO A 13 -33.46 -10.78 4.85
CA PRO A 13 -32.57 -11.59 4.04
C PRO A 13 -32.53 -13.02 4.58
N VAL A 14 -32.48 -14.01 3.68
CA VAL A 14 -32.39 -15.43 4.05
C VAL A 14 -31.04 -15.76 4.73
N ARG A 15 -29.99 -15.02 4.36
CA ARG A 15 -28.62 -15.18 4.87
C ARG A 15 -28.05 -13.84 5.28
N PHE A 16 -27.13 -13.86 6.24
CA PHE A 16 -26.32 -12.70 6.57
C PHE A 16 -25.43 -12.34 5.37
N ASN A 17 -25.41 -11.08 4.95
CA ASN A 17 -24.58 -10.67 3.81
C ASN A 17 -23.08 -10.75 4.16
N SER A 18 -22.22 -11.02 3.17
CA SER A 18 -20.78 -10.98 3.43
C SER A 18 -20.36 -9.55 3.74
N PRO A 19 -19.72 -9.27 4.90
CA PRO A 19 -19.19 -7.93 5.18
C PRO A 19 -17.96 -7.61 4.34
N PHE A 20 -17.49 -8.54 3.49
CA PHE A 20 -16.36 -8.33 2.58
C PHE A 20 -16.78 -7.91 1.17
N ASP A 21 -18.08 -7.68 0.99
CA ASP A 21 -18.69 -7.13 -0.20
C ASP A 21 -19.23 -5.72 0.07
N ASP A 22 -19.29 -4.91 -0.98
CA ASP A 22 -19.67 -3.49 -0.96
C ASP A 22 -21.12 -3.23 -1.36
N HIS A 23 -21.94 -4.29 -1.46
CA HIS A 23 -23.35 -4.22 -1.87
C HIS A 23 -24.25 -4.58 -0.69
N PRO A 24 -24.56 -3.62 0.19
CA PRO A 24 -25.52 -3.87 1.26
C PRO A 24 -26.89 -4.22 0.68
N ASP A 25 -27.67 -5.03 1.37
CA ASP A 25 -29.07 -5.26 1.02
C ASP A 25 -29.94 -4.01 1.28
N ALA A 26 -31.21 -4.06 0.89
CA ALA A 26 -32.11 -2.93 0.97
C ALA A 26 -32.41 -2.46 2.41
N LEU A 27 -32.44 -3.35 3.41
CA LEU A 27 -32.63 -2.98 4.81
C LEU A 27 -31.38 -2.28 5.36
N CYS A 28 -30.19 -2.77 5.01
CA CYS A 28 -28.94 -2.12 5.37
C CYS A 28 -28.81 -0.73 4.74
N ARG A 29 -29.25 -0.55 3.48
CA ARG A 29 -29.28 0.77 2.84
C ARG A 29 -30.21 1.72 3.57
N ALA A 30 -31.44 1.30 3.90
CA ALA A 30 -32.37 2.13 4.65
C ALA A 30 -31.82 2.53 6.03
N ALA A 31 -31.18 1.60 6.76
CA ALA A 31 -30.52 1.89 8.03
C ALA A 31 -29.37 2.89 7.88
N ALA A 32 -28.56 2.74 6.83
CA ALA A 32 -27.47 3.64 6.53
C ALA A 32 -27.96 5.04 6.12
N GLU A 33 -29.01 5.14 5.31
CA GLU A 33 -29.64 6.41 4.90
C GLU A 33 -30.21 7.17 6.11
N ASP A 34 -30.90 6.46 7.03
CA ASP A 34 -31.38 7.06 8.28
C ASP A 34 -30.22 7.59 9.13
N LEU A 35 -29.14 6.83 9.30
CA LEU A 35 -27.94 7.31 9.97
C LEU A 35 -27.32 8.52 9.26
N GLN A 36 -27.14 8.46 7.94
CA GLN A 36 -26.56 9.55 7.14
C GLN A 36 -27.33 10.86 7.29
N SER A 37 -28.66 10.81 7.36
CA SER A 37 -29.51 11.98 7.56
C SER A 37 -29.27 12.71 8.89
N ARG A 38 -28.72 12.00 9.89
CA ARG A 38 -28.44 12.52 11.24
C ARG A 38 -26.97 12.87 11.45
N LEU A 39 -26.09 12.50 10.51
CA LEU A 39 -24.67 12.86 10.58
C LEU A 39 -24.45 14.31 10.12
N PRO A 40 -23.43 15.01 10.65
CA PRO A 40 -23.07 16.34 10.17
C PRO A 40 -22.78 16.32 8.66
N ALA A 41 -23.38 17.23 7.89
CA ALA A 41 -23.23 17.25 6.43
C ALA A 41 -21.77 17.49 5.98
N ASN A 42 -21.03 18.34 6.71
CA ASN A 42 -19.65 18.72 6.40
C ASN A 42 -18.74 18.49 7.61
N PRO A 43 -18.40 17.23 7.94
CA PRO A 43 -17.49 16.95 9.05
C PRO A 43 -16.06 17.39 8.69
N ALA A 44 -15.29 17.85 9.69
CA ALA A 44 -13.90 18.28 9.50
C ALA A 44 -12.98 17.12 9.04
N GLU A 45 -13.27 15.90 9.50
CA GLU A 45 -12.55 14.69 9.14
C GLU A 45 -13.51 13.60 8.67
N GLY A 46 -13.06 12.78 7.71
CA GLY A 46 -13.82 11.64 7.27
C GLY A 46 -13.65 10.42 8.18
N LYS A 47 -14.71 9.64 8.35
CA LYS A 47 -14.70 8.43 9.20
C LYS A 47 -15.54 7.31 8.59
N MET A 48 -15.19 6.07 8.93
CA MET A 48 -16.00 4.90 8.58
C MET A 48 -17.12 4.73 9.60
N TYR A 49 -18.36 4.69 9.12
CA TYR A 49 -19.55 4.38 9.89
C TYR A 49 -20.08 3.02 9.49
N GLY A 50 -20.74 2.33 10.41
CA GLY A 50 -21.35 1.04 10.14
C GLY A 50 -22.72 0.93 10.79
N VAL A 51 -23.60 0.19 10.11
CA VAL A 51 -24.92 -0.20 10.59
C VAL A 51 -24.99 -1.73 10.62
N LEU A 52 -25.63 -2.25 11.66
CA LEU A 52 -25.95 -3.69 11.79
C LEU A 52 -27.44 -3.82 12.03
N VAL A 53 -28.16 -4.33 11.04
CA VAL A 53 -29.56 -4.72 11.19
C VAL A 53 -29.61 -5.92 12.11
N VAL A 54 -30.47 -5.84 13.12
CA VAL A 54 -30.63 -6.85 14.16
C VAL A 54 -32.10 -7.12 14.43
N GLU A 55 -32.38 -8.34 14.87
CA GLU A 55 -33.67 -8.71 15.43
C GLU A 55 -33.54 -8.92 16.95
N ARG A 56 -34.57 -8.46 17.70
CA ARG A 56 -34.76 -8.80 19.11
C ARG A 56 -36.24 -8.87 19.45
N ASN A 57 -36.67 -9.99 20.02
CA ASN A 57 -38.06 -10.21 20.44
C ASN A 57 -39.09 -9.96 19.32
N GLY A 58 -38.77 -10.37 18.08
CA GLY A 58 -39.63 -10.17 16.91
C GLY A 58 -39.67 -8.73 16.37
N GLN A 59 -38.86 -7.81 16.91
CA GLN A 59 -38.69 -6.47 16.37
C GLN A 59 -37.38 -6.36 15.60
N THR A 60 -37.47 -5.81 14.40
CA THR A 60 -36.31 -5.47 13.57
C THR A 60 -35.91 -4.02 13.78
N GLY A 61 -34.61 -3.79 13.92
CA GLY A 61 -34.03 -2.46 14.00
C GLY A 61 -32.56 -2.51 13.62
N TYR A 62 -31.82 -1.46 13.91
CA TYR A 62 -30.38 -1.46 13.68
C TYR A 62 -29.58 -0.83 14.82
N LEU A 63 -28.32 -1.24 14.87
CA LEU A 63 -27.26 -0.68 15.70
C LEU A 63 -26.32 0.15 14.82
N GLN A 64 -25.72 1.18 15.36
CA GLN A 64 -24.77 2.05 14.64
C GLN A 64 -23.42 2.17 15.37
N ALA A 65 -22.35 2.26 14.60
CA ALA A 65 -20.99 2.39 15.10
C ALA A 65 -20.15 3.27 14.16
N TYR A 66 -18.99 3.70 14.65
CA TYR A 66 -17.96 4.33 13.85
C TYR A 66 -16.58 3.74 14.17
N SER A 67 -15.62 3.91 13.26
CA SER A 67 -14.24 3.46 13.44
C SER A 67 -13.45 4.34 14.42
N GLY A 68 -12.59 3.73 15.25
CA GLY A 68 -11.79 4.44 16.25
C GLY A 68 -12.61 4.81 17.50
N GLN A 69 -12.06 5.58 18.42
CA GLN A 69 -12.79 6.06 19.61
C GLN A 69 -12.86 7.59 19.56
N MET A 70 -14.01 8.17 19.90
CA MET A 70 -14.15 9.61 20.10
C MET A 70 -14.21 9.90 21.60
N ASP A 71 -13.76 11.08 21.98
CA ASP A 71 -13.84 11.54 23.37
C ASP A 71 -15.31 11.85 23.70
N GLY A 72 -15.83 11.27 24.78
CA GLY A 72 -17.25 11.29 25.13
C GLY A 72 -18.08 10.15 24.51
N GLN A 73 -18.99 9.59 25.31
CA GLN A 73 -19.96 8.60 24.82
C GLN A 73 -21.10 9.31 24.11
N GLU A 74 -21.19 9.19 22.79
CA GLU A 74 -22.41 9.52 22.06
C GLU A 74 -23.45 8.43 22.37
N GLU A 75 -24.53 8.79 23.08
CA GLU A 75 -25.56 7.86 23.58
C GLU A 75 -26.18 6.96 22.50
N ASP A 76 -26.10 7.36 21.23
CA ASP A 76 -26.73 6.68 20.10
C ASP A 76 -25.81 5.63 19.43
N PHE A 77 -24.50 5.63 19.68
CA PHE A 77 -23.57 4.67 19.09
C PHE A 77 -23.26 3.49 20.03
N VAL A 78 -22.91 2.34 19.45
CA VAL A 78 -22.40 1.22 20.26
C VAL A 78 -21.08 1.62 20.92
N PRO A 79 -20.87 1.24 22.19
CA PRO A 79 -19.64 1.56 22.90
C PRO A 79 -18.43 0.88 22.27
N ALA A 80 -17.24 1.38 22.61
CA ALA A 80 -16.00 0.67 22.34
C ALA A 80 -16.02 -0.75 22.93
N VAL A 81 -15.35 -1.70 22.26
CA VAL A 81 -15.15 -3.05 22.81
C VAL A 81 -14.36 -2.97 24.13
N PHE A 82 -13.35 -2.11 24.16
CA PHE A 82 -12.56 -1.78 25.33
C PHE A 82 -12.22 -0.28 25.29
N ASP A 83 -12.59 0.46 26.34
CA ASP A 83 -12.27 1.88 26.48
C ASP A 83 -10.89 2.05 27.11
N TYR A 84 -9.94 2.51 26.31
CA TYR A 84 -8.57 2.78 26.75
C TYR A 84 -8.26 4.27 26.83
N LEU A 85 -9.22 5.16 26.51
CA LEU A 85 -9.00 6.61 26.49
C LEU A 85 -9.27 7.29 27.84
N GLN A 86 -9.52 6.50 28.88
CA GLN A 86 -9.71 6.99 30.25
C GLN A 86 -8.51 7.87 30.68
N PRO A 87 -8.73 9.14 31.11
CA PRO A 87 -7.67 10.12 31.37
C PRO A 87 -6.56 9.67 32.33
N HIS A 88 -6.86 8.74 33.24
CA HIS A 88 -5.90 8.14 34.18
C HIS A 88 -5.78 6.62 34.03
N GLY A 89 -6.23 6.08 32.90
CA GLY A 89 -6.13 4.67 32.57
C GLY A 89 -4.70 4.27 32.21
N TYR A 90 -4.41 2.97 32.31
CA TYR A 90 -3.11 2.38 31.98
C TYR A 90 -2.56 2.84 30.62
N PHE A 91 -3.43 2.94 29.60
CA PHE A 91 -3.01 3.35 28.27
C PHE A 91 -2.49 4.79 28.22
N LYS A 92 -3.28 5.76 28.73
CA LYS A 92 -2.92 7.18 28.70
C LYS A 92 -1.65 7.46 29.52
N MET A 93 -1.50 6.84 30.69
CA MET A 93 -0.28 6.96 31.50
C MET A 93 0.98 6.51 30.75
N HIS A 94 0.94 5.36 30.07
CA HIS A 94 2.08 4.85 29.32
C HIS A 94 2.28 5.56 27.97
N GLU A 95 1.20 6.04 27.34
CA GLU A 95 1.27 6.92 26.16
C GLU A 95 2.01 8.23 26.49
N GLU A 96 1.76 8.82 27.66
CA GLU A 96 2.46 10.01 28.13
C GLU A 96 3.96 9.75 28.38
N GLU A 97 4.35 8.59 28.91
CA GLU A 97 5.77 8.20 29.00
C GLU A 97 6.45 8.13 27.63
N ILE A 98 5.78 7.51 26.64
CA ILE A 98 6.27 7.41 25.26
C ILE A 98 6.37 8.80 24.63
N THR A 99 5.37 9.65 24.86
CA THR A 99 5.32 11.03 24.36
C THR A 99 6.45 11.88 24.95
N ARG A 100 6.73 11.74 26.25
CA ARG A 100 7.90 12.37 26.89
C ARG A 100 9.22 11.94 26.24
N LEU A 101 9.40 10.65 25.96
CA LEU A 101 10.59 10.16 25.25
C LEU A 101 10.70 10.74 23.82
N ASN A 102 9.59 10.85 23.09
CA ASN A 102 9.59 11.50 21.78
C ASN A 102 10.05 12.95 21.87
N HIS A 103 9.56 13.72 22.86
CA HIS A 103 9.99 15.09 23.08
C HIS A 103 11.47 15.19 23.45
N LEU A 104 12.00 14.28 24.28
CA LEU A 104 13.43 14.24 24.62
C LEU A 104 14.30 13.97 23.39
N ILE A 105 13.93 12.98 22.56
CA ILE A 105 14.61 12.66 21.30
C ILE A 105 14.61 13.88 20.37
N ALA A 106 13.43 14.46 20.11
CA ALA A 106 13.30 15.61 19.23
C ALA A 106 14.08 16.84 19.73
N ARG A 107 14.08 17.09 21.05
CA ARG A 107 14.84 18.17 21.67
C ARG A 107 16.35 17.97 21.51
N MET A 108 16.84 16.74 21.63
CA MET A 108 18.27 16.45 21.45
C MET A 108 18.69 16.57 19.99
N GLU A 109 17.93 15.99 19.06
CA GLU A 109 18.17 16.08 17.61
C GLU A 109 18.12 17.53 17.10
N SER A 110 17.29 18.38 17.70
CA SER A 110 17.23 19.81 17.37
C SER A 110 18.20 20.68 18.16
N SER A 111 18.94 20.14 19.13
CA SER A 111 19.85 20.93 19.96
C SER A 111 21.02 21.49 19.14
N ALA A 112 21.41 22.73 19.44
CA ALA A 112 22.54 23.38 18.74
C ALA A 112 23.85 22.62 18.96
N ALA A 113 24.07 22.10 20.16
CA ALA A 113 25.28 21.32 20.48
C ALA A 113 25.39 20.04 19.65
N TYR A 114 24.29 19.27 19.52
CA TYR A 114 24.26 18.07 18.70
C TYR A 114 24.48 18.36 17.22
N ARG A 115 23.75 19.34 16.66
CA ARG A 115 23.91 19.75 15.26
C ARG A 115 25.32 20.26 14.96
N GLN A 116 25.90 21.04 15.88
CA GLN A 116 27.26 21.54 15.72
C GLN A 116 28.31 20.41 15.75
N ALA A 117 28.12 19.41 16.61
CA ALA A 117 29.00 18.23 16.66
C ALA A 117 28.89 17.39 15.39
N GLU A 118 27.67 17.18 14.87
CA GLU A 118 27.41 16.48 13.61
C GLU A 118 28.05 17.20 12.41
N GLU A 119 27.83 18.52 12.30
CA GLU A 119 28.44 19.36 11.26
C GLU A 119 29.97 19.35 11.33
N ASN A 120 30.55 19.42 12.54
CA ASN A 120 31.99 19.38 12.72
C ASN A 120 32.59 18.05 12.25
N LEU A 121 31.98 16.92 12.62
CA LEU A 121 32.40 15.61 12.16
C LEU A 121 32.30 15.48 10.64
N MET A 122 31.20 15.96 10.05
CA MET A 122 31.00 15.96 8.60
C MET A 122 32.08 16.79 7.89
N LYS A 123 32.38 17.98 8.41
CA LYS A 123 33.41 18.87 7.87
C LYS A 123 34.81 18.23 7.94
N ILE A 124 35.20 17.69 9.10
CA ILE A 124 36.50 17.02 9.27
C ILE A 124 36.63 15.80 8.34
N ARG A 125 35.57 15.01 8.15
CA ARG A 125 35.57 13.89 7.21
C ARG A 125 35.77 14.35 5.76
N GLN A 126 35.09 15.42 5.35
CA GLN A 126 35.27 15.99 4.00
C GLN A 126 36.68 16.56 3.80
N GLU A 127 37.22 17.27 4.80
CA GLU A 127 38.60 17.77 4.75
C GLU A 127 39.62 16.62 4.70
N ALA A 128 39.39 15.55 5.47
CA ALA A 128 40.21 14.34 5.45
C ALA A 128 40.23 13.67 4.07
N GLU A 129 39.06 13.49 3.47
CA GLU A 129 38.92 12.90 2.13
C GLU A 129 39.66 13.74 1.09
N LYS A 130 39.40 15.05 1.05
CA LYS A 130 40.08 15.98 0.14
C LYS A 130 41.60 15.96 0.29
N ALA A 131 42.10 16.05 1.53
CA ALA A 131 43.52 16.11 1.81
C ALA A 131 44.25 14.80 1.50
N VAL A 132 43.59 13.65 1.71
CA VAL A 132 44.11 12.33 1.36
C VAL A 132 44.10 12.11 -0.15
N ASP A 133 43.04 12.52 -0.84
CA ASP A 133 42.93 12.39 -2.29
C ASP A 133 43.89 13.30 -3.05
N GLU A 134 44.07 14.54 -2.59
CA GLU A 134 45.09 15.44 -3.11
C GLU A 134 46.49 14.82 -2.95
N ALA A 135 46.83 14.31 -1.76
CA ALA A 135 48.11 13.66 -1.53
C ALA A 135 48.30 12.39 -2.38
N ARG A 136 47.23 11.61 -2.61
CA ARG A 136 47.24 10.47 -3.53
C ARG A 136 47.49 10.90 -4.97
N ARG A 137 46.84 11.96 -5.45
CA ARG A 137 47.02 12.50 -6.80
C ARG A 137 48.44 13.02 -6.99
N THR A 138 48.98 13.78 -6.05
CA THR A 138 50.38 14.24 -6.07
C THR A 138 51.35 13.06 -6.11
N MET A 139 51.13 12.03 -5.29
CA MET A 139 51.95 10.82 -5.30
C MET A 139 51.87 10.06 -6.63
N GLN A 140 50.67 9.93 -7.22
CA GLN A 140 50.45 9.28 -8.52
C GLN A 140 51.09 10.05 -9.67
N GLY A 141 50.91 11.37 -9.72
CA GLY A 141 51.54 12.24 -10.71
C GLY A 141 53.06 12.19 -10.63
N ALA A 142 53.62 12.28 -9.42
CA ALA A 142 55.07 12.14 -9.21
C ALA A 142 55.57 10.73 -9.60
N LYS A 143 54.78 9.67 -9.35
CA LYS A 143 55.10 8.32 -9.84
C LYS A 143 55.14 8.25 -11.36
N TYR A 144 54.14 8.81 -12.04
CA TYR A 144 54.07 8.87 -13.50
C TYR A 144 55.30 9.58 -14.10
N LEU A 145 55.67 10.75 -13.54
CA LEU A 145 56.85 11.50 -13.99
C LEU A 145 58.15 10.70 -13.80
N ARG A 146 58.31 10.03 -12.65
CA ARG A 146 59.46 9.14 -12.41
C ARG A 146 59.49 7.96 -13.37
N ASP A 147 58.35 7.33 -13.64
CA ASP A 147 58.25 6.21 -14.57
C ASP A 147 58.52 6.64 -16.03
N LYS A 148 58.14 7.87 -16.42
CA LYS A 148 58.51 8.47 -17.71
C LYS A 148 60.03 8.71 -17.79
N ARG A 149 60.62 9.37 -16.78
CA ARG A 149 62.06 9.67 -16.74
C ARG A 149 62.92 8.40 -16.78
N ARG A 150 62.45 7.31 -16.15
CA ARG A 150 63.11 5.98 -16.19
C ARG A 150 63.22 5.36 -17.59
N ARG A 151 62.42 5.81 -18.56
CA ARG A 151 62.41 5.31 -19.95
C ARG A 151 63.34 6.09 -20.88
N GLU A 152 63.86 7.24 -20.45
CA GLU A 152 64.79 8.07 -21.22
C GLU A 152 66.23 7.51 -21.08
N ALA A 153 67.07 7.66 -22.11
CA ALA A 153 68.46 7.19 -22.08
C ALA A 153 69.34 8.10 -21.21
N PHE A 154 70.26 7.50 -20.44
CA PHE A 154 71.17 8.12 -19.46
C PHE A 154 70.47 8.71 -18.21
N LEU A 155 70.59 7.97 -17.09
CA LEU A 155 70.18 8.37 -15.74
C LEU A 155 71.39 8.33 -14.81
N SER A 156 71.71 9.46 -14.18
CA SER A 156 72.80 9.52 -13.20
C SER A 156 72.44 8.79 -11.89
N GLU A 157 73.44 8.39 -11.13
CA GLU A 157 73.22 7.77 -9.82
C GLU A 157 72.56 8.73 -8.82
N GLU A 158 72.89 10.03 -8.92
CA GLU A 158 72.28 11.11 -8.13
C GLU A 158 70.79 11.24 -8.42
N GLU A 159 70.38 11.20 -9.69
CA GLU A 159 68.96 11.26 -10.09
C GLU A 159 68.17 10.06 -9.54
N ARG A 160 68.77 8.86 -9.49
CA ARG A 160 68.14 7.66 -8.90
C ARG A 160 67.93 7.80 -7.40
N ARG A 161 68.90 8.37 -6.68
CA ARG A 161 68.82 8.62 -5.23
C ARG A 161 67.72 9.66 -4.94
N GLU A 162 67.68 10.74 -5.71
CA GLU A 162 66.67 11.80 -5.51
C GLU A 162 65.24 11.32 -5.83
N MET A 163 65.05 10.53 -6.89
CA MET A 163 63.76 9.90 -7.19
C MET A 163 63.27 8.97 -6.07
N THR A 164 64.19 8.23 -5.44
CA THR A 164 63.88 7.34 -4.31
C THR A 164 63.50 8.14 -3.07
N ARG A 165 64.26 9.19 -2.77
CA ARG A 165 63.99 10.14 -1.68
C ARG A 165 62.62 10.80 -1.85
N GLN A 166 62.30 11.30 -3.05
CA GLN A 166 61.00 11.90 -3.36
C GLN A 166 59.84 10.90 -3.16
N SER A 167 60.02 9.64 -3.58
CA SER A 167 59.02 8.59 -3.37
C SER A 167 58.80 8.29 -1.88
N GLN A 168 59.87 8.16 -1.10
CA GLN A 168 59.77 7.92 0.34
C GLN A 168 59.12 9.11 1.05
N PHE A 169 59.49 10.34 0.68
CA PHE A 169 58.91 11.56 1.22
C PHE A 169 57.40 11.65 1.01
N LEU A 170 56.91 11.48 -0.23
CA LEU A 170 55.48 11.56 -0.55
C LEU A 170 54.65 10.46 0.12
N LYS A 171 55.20 9.24 0.24
CA LYS A 171 54.57 8.14 0.99
C LYS A 171 54.45 8.48 2.47
N ALA A 172 55.52 9.01 3.06
CA ALA A 172 55.52 9.44 4.45
C ALA A 172 54.55 10.62 4.69
N GLU A 173 54.45 11.56 3.75
CA GLU A 173 53.51 12.68 3.83
C GLU A 173 52.05 12.21 3.77
N LEU A 174 51.71 11.30 2.83
CA LEU A 174 50.40 10.68 2.77
C LEU A 174 50.05 9.95 4.07
N HIS A 175 51.01 9.22 4.64
CA HIS A 175 50.82 8.53 5.92
C HIS A 175 50.58 9.53 7.07
N ARG A 176 51.39 10.59 7.19
CA ARG A 176 51.21 11.64 8.21
C ARG A 176 49.84 12.31 8.09
N ARG A 177 49.39 12.64 6.87
CA ARG A 177 48.05 13.20 6.64
C ARG A 177 46.95 12.25 7.12
N LYS A 178 47.03 10.96 6.78
CA LYS A 178 46.07 9.95 7.24
C LYS A 178 46.02 9.84 8.77
N VAL A 179 47.18 9.78 9.43
CA VAL A 179 47.26 9.68 10.90
C VAL A 179 46.66 10.93 11.56
N ARG A 180 47.00 12.13 11.07
CA ARG A 180 46.45 13.39 11.58
C ARG A 180 44.92 13.43 11.47
N TYR A 181 44.38 13.16 10.29
CA TYR A 181 42.93 13.21 10.08
C TYR A 181 42.19 12.07 10.78
N ALA A 182 42.82 10.92 10.98
CA ALA A 182 42.27 9.85 11.81
C ALA A 182 42.10 10.31 13.27
N ALA A 183 43.10 11.00 13.84
CA ALA A 183 43.01 11.55 15.18
C ALA A 183 41.92 12.63 15.30
N LEU A 184 41.86 13.59 14.36
CA LEU A 184 40.83 14.64 14.33
C LEU A 184 39.42 14.06 14.18
N THR A 185 39.26 13.04 13.33
CA THR A 185 37.97 12.36 13.15
C THR A 185 37.57 11.60 14.41
N ALA A 186 38.52 10.97 15.10
CA ALA A 186 38.25 10.26 16.35
C ALA A 186 37.81 11.22 17.47
N GLU A 187 38.44 12.38 17.60
CA GLU A 187 38.06 13.43 18.56
C GLU A 187 36.65 13.98 18.26
N ALA A 188 36.38 14.33 17.00
CA ALA A 188 35.05 14.80 16.59
C ALA A 188 33.97 13.73 16.78
N GLN A 189 34.30 12.46 16.55
CA GLN A 189 33.38 11.34 16.80
C GLN A 189 33.12 11.14 18.30
N ALA A 190 34.13 11.29 19.15
CA ALA A 190 33.97 11.19 20.61
C ALA A 190 33.07 12.30 21.17
N ALA A 191 33.13 13.51 20.59
CA ALA A 191 32.21 14.60 20.95
C ALA A 191 30.75 14.29 20.57
N LEU A 192 30.52 13.45 19.56
CA LEU A 192 29.20 13.05 19.10
C LEU A 192 28.67 11.79 19.80
N SER A 193 29.56 10.87 20.20
CA SER A 193 29.20 9.53 20.68
C SER A 193 28.26 9.56 21.88
N GLY A 194 28.47 10.47 22.84
CA GLY A 194 27.59 10.61 24.01
C GLY A 194 26.14 10.94 23.63
N TYR A 195 25.94 11.79 22.62
CA TYR A 195 24.60 12.10 22.11
C TYR A 195 23.99 10.91 21.36
N GLU A 196 24.78 10.24 20.51
CA GLU A 196 24.34 9.09 19.73
C GLU A 196 23.95 7.91 20.63
N GLU A 197 24.72 7.63 21.68
CA GLU A 197 24.44 6.61 22.67
C GLU A 197 23.13 6.91 23.41
N GLN A 198 22.96 8.14 23.88
CA GLN A 198 21.73 8.55 24.56
C GLN A 198 20.51 8.52 23.63
N LEU A 199 20.63 9.00 22.39
CA LEU A 199 19.58 8.90 21.36
C LEU A 199 19.23 7.43 21.09
N THR A 200 20.23 6.57 20.97
CA THR A 200 20.03 5.13 20.74
C THR A 200 19.32 4.49 21.93
N ALA A 201 19.70 4.83 23.15
CA ALA A 201 19.07 4.36 24.38
C ALA A 201 17.60 4.78 24.45
N TRP A 202 17.30 6.08 24.25
CA TRP A 202 15.91 6.57 24.25
C TRP A 202 15.08 6.00 23.10
N LYS A 203 15.62 5.88 21.89
CA LYS A 203 14.91 5.25 20.75
C LYS A 203 14.58 3.78 21.04
N ARG A 204 15.50 3.05 21.68
CA ARG A 204 15.29 1.66 22.12
C ARG A 204 14.24 1.57 23.21
N GLU A 205 14.33 2.41 24.24
CA GLU A 205 13.37 2.45 25.36
C GLU A 205 11.96 2.79 24.86
N ARG A 206 11.84 3.84 24.03
CA ARG A 206 10.58 4.26 23.42
C ARG A 206 9.94 3.12 22.63
N LYS A 207 10.74 2.42 21.81
CA LYS A 207 10.26 1.25 21.05
C LYS A 207 9.76 0.15 21.98
N LEU A 208 10.53 -0.20 23.01
CA LEU A 208 10.15 -1.25 23.96
C LEU A 208 8.85 -0.90 24.71
N LYS A 209 8.71 0.34 25.19
CA LYS A 209 7.49 0.83 25.83
C LYS A 209 6.29 0.79 24.88
N SER A 210 6.47 1.24 23.63
CA SER A 210 5.43 1.21 22.60
C SER A 210 4.99 -0.23 22.27
N ASP A 211 5.93 -1.15 22.06
CA ASP A 211 5.64 -2.56 21.78
C ASP A 211 4.89 -3.22 22.96
N ARG A 212 5.29 -2.91 24.21
CA ARG A 212 4.63 -3.41 25.42
C ARG A 212 3.21 -2.86 25.55
N LEU A 213 3.03 -1.55 25.35
CA LEU A 213 1.74 -0.90 25.43
C LEU A 213 0.77 -1.46 24.38
N GLN A 214 1.24 -1.67 23.14
CA GLN A 214 0.45 -2.24 22.06
C GLN A 214 0.01 -3.68 22.37
N ARG A 215 0.92 -4.52 22.90
CA ARG A 215 0.59 -5.89 23.31
C ARG A 215 -0.43 -5.92 24.45
N TRP A 216 -0.26 -5.04 25.44
CA TRP A 216 -1.23 -4.88 26.51
C TRP A 216 -2.59 -4.46 25.95
N LEU A 217 -2.63 -3.48 25.05
CA LEU A 217 -3.87 -3.01 24.46
C LEU A 217 -4.61 -4.16 23.75
N PHE A 218 -3.91 -4.92 22.91
CA PHE A 218 -4.51 -6.06 22.21
C PHE A 218 -5.00 -7.16 23.14
N SER A 219 -4.36 -7.37 24.29
CA SER A 219 -4.83 -8.37 25.26
C SER A 219 -6.12 -7.97 25.96
N GLN A 220 -6.50 -6.68 25.95
CA GLN A 220 -7.78 -6.22 26.49
C GLN A 220 -8.98 -6.53 25.58
N PHE A 221 -8.75 -6.80 24.29
CA PHE A 221 -9.82 -7.12 23.35
C PHE A 221 -10.15 -8.62 23.40
N SER A 222 -11.36 -8.94 23.86
CA SER A 222 -11.94 -10.27 23.84
C SER A 222 -13.27 -10.27 23.08
N LEU A 223 -13.31 -10.99 21.96
CA LEU A 223 -14.39 -10.91 20.98
C LEU A 223 -15.19 -12.21 20.91
N LEU A 224 -16.51 -12.07 20.94
CA LEU A 224 -17.48 -13.16 20.83
C LEU A 224 -17.68 -13.54 19.35
N ASN A 225 -17.97 -14.82 19.11
CA ASN A 225 -18.62 -15.25 17.88
C ASN A 225 -20.11 -15.50 18.05
N ALA A 226 -20.81 -15.79 16.96
CA ALA A 226 -22.24 -16.03 16.96
C ALA A 226 -22.68 -17.29 17.75
N ARG A 227 -21.74 -18.18 18.11
CA ARG A 227 -22.00 -19.32 19.02
C ARG A 227 -21.83 -18.95 20.49
N GLY A 228 -21.42 -17.73 20.81
CA GLY A 228 -21.12 -17.27 22.17
C GLY A 228 -19.72 -17.63 22.67
N GLU A 229 -18.85 -18.19 21.81
CA GLU A 229 -17.46 -18.47 22.17
C GLU A 229 -16.63 -17.19 22.17
N SER A 230 -15.71 -17.05 23.11
CA SER A 230 -14.89 -15.85 23.27
C SER A 230 -13.42 -16.11 22.97
N LYS A 231 -12.74 -15.19 22.28
CA LYS A 231 -11.31 -15.27 21.99
C LYS A 231 -10.64 -13.91 22.03
N SER A 232 -9.41 -13.87 22.56
CA SER A 232 -8.61 -12.65 22.55
C SER A 232 -8.17 -12.27 21.13
N LEU A 233 -8.00 -10.97 20.88
CA LEU A 233 -7.57 -10.47 19.58
C LEU A 233 -6.24 -11.09 19.08
N PRO A 234 -5.19 -11.25 19.91
CA PRO A 234 -3.96 -11.92 19.46
C PRO A 234 -4.18 -13.38 19.05
N ALA A 235 -5.04 -14.12 19.77
CA ALA A 235 -5.34 -15.51 19.45
C ALA A 235 -6.13 -15.64 18.12
N ILE A 236 -7.07 -14.71 17.85
CA ILE A 236 -7.79 -14.65 16.58
C ILE A 236 -6.81 -14.49 15.40
N PHE A 237 -5.86 -13.55 15.50
CA PHE A 237 -4.88 -13.29 14.45
C PHE A 237 -3.91 -14.45 14.25
N HIS A 238 -3.46 -15.08 15.35
CA HIS A 238 -2.61 -16.26 15.30
C HIS A 238 -3.28 -17.39 14.51
N ASP A 239 -4.50 -17.79 14.89
CA ASP A 239 -5.26 -18.87 14.25
C ASP A 239 -5.52 -18.56 12.77
N TYR A 240 -5.87 -17.31 12.46
CA TYR A 240 -6.08 -16.88 11.09
C TYR A 240 -4.80 -17.02 10.24
N TYR A 241 -3.65 -16.58 10.75
CA TYR A 241 -2.39 -16.70 10.01
C TYR A 241 -1.89 -18.14 9.90
N LEU A 242 -2.18 -19.00 10.87
CA LEU A 242 -1.90 -20.45 10.77
C LEU A 242 -2.59 -21.07 9.55
N LEU A 243 -3.86 -20.72 9.33
CA LEU A 243 -4.66 -21.27 8.22
C LEU A 243 -4.36 -20.58 6.89
N HIS A 244 -4.23 -19.25 6.89
CA HIS A 244 -4.21 -18.46 5.65
C HIS A 244 -2.83 -17.90 5.27
N SER A 245 -1.81 -18.07 6.12
CA SER A 245 -0.45 -17.58 5.86
C SER A 245 0.65 -18.46 6.49
N PRO A 246 0.78 -19.75 6.12
CA PRO A 246 1.79 -20.65 6.70
C PRO A 246 3.24 -20.15 6.58
N ALA A 247 3.56 -19.43 5.50
CA ALA A 247 4.87 -18.81 5.31
C ALA A 247 5.20 -17.76 6.39
N ARG A 248 4.19 -17.00 6.85
CA ARG A 248 4.33 -15.99 7.90
C ARG A 248 4.64 -16.63 9.25
N ILE A 249 4.00 -17.76 9.54
CA ILE A 249 4.24 -18.54 10.76
C ILE A 249 5.65 -19.15 10.76
N ARG A 250 6.10 -19.71 9.64
CA ARG A 250 7.48 -20.23 9.52
C ARG A 250 8.52 -19.15 9.75
N ALA A 251 8.34 -17.97 9.13
CA ALA A 251 9.23 -16.83 9.33
C ALA A 251 9.24 -16.29 10.78
N ALA A 252 8.18 -16.56 11.54
CA ALA A 252 8.05 -16.16 12.93
C ALA A 252 8.69 -17.15 13.95
N GLY A 253 9.38 -18.20 13.48
CA GLY A 253 9.99 -19.21 14.36
C GLY A 253 9.21 -20.53 14.47
N GLY A 254 8.22 -20.76 13.59
CA GLY A 254 7.45 -22.00 13.51
C GLY A 254 6.24 -22.03 14.44
N PRO A 255 5.35 -23.04 14.29
CA PRO A 255 4.26 -23.24 15.24
C PRO A 255 4.88 -23.74 16.54
N ALA A 256 4.78 -22.97 17.63
CA ALA A 256 4.93 -23.58 18.95
C ALA A 256 3.83 -24.65 19.05
N ALA A 257 4.23 -25.90 18.94
CA ALA A 257 3.35 -27.05 19.06
C ALA A 257 2.81 -27.11 20.49
N SER A 258 1.67 -26.48 20.74
CA SER A 258 0.75 -26.92 21.79
C SER A 258 -0.64 -26.33 21.54
N PRO A 259 -1.63 -27.17 21.20
CA PRO A 259 -3.02 -26.71 21.27
C PRO A 259 -3.35 -26.49 22.76
N VAL A 260 -4.16 -25.47 23.07
CA VAL A 260 -4.86 -25.25 24.35
C VAL A 260 -4.22 -24.31 25.40
N ARG A 261 -2.93 -23.92 25.37
CA ARG A 261 -2.46 -22.90 26.34
C ARG A 261 -2.85 -21.50 25.89
N ARG A 262 -3.56 -20.72 26.73
CA ARG A 262 -3.95 -19.31 26.48
C ARG A 262 -2.74 -18.54 25.93
N LEU A 263 -2.69 -18.34 24.61
CA LEU A 263 -1.61 -17.58 23.97
C LEU A 263 -1.73 -16.14 24.47
N SER A 264 -0.80 -15.72 25.32
CA SER A 264 -0.69 -14.33 25.74
C SER A 264 -0.04 -13.52 24.61
N ALA A 265 -0.41 -12.25 24.47
CA ALA A 265 0.21 -11.32 23.51
C ALA A 265 1.74 -11.23 23.67
N GLU A 266 2.25 -11.58 24.86
CA GLU A 266 3.68 -11.58 25.21
C GLU A 266 4.45 -12.71 24.49
N SER A 267 3.81 -13.85 24.22
CA SER A 267 4.42 -15.02 23.59
C SER A 267 4.49 -14.98 22.06
N LEU A 268 3.76 -14.06 21.42
CA LEU A 268 3.68 -13.98 19.96
C LEU A 268 4.85 -13.16 19.37
N ALA A 269 5.38 -13.65 18.26
CA ALA A 269 6.31 -12.89 17.44
C ALA A 269 5.64 -11.59 16.94
N PRO A 270 6.37 -10.46 16.85
CA PRO A 270 5.81 -9.18 16.41
C PRO A 270 5.10 -9.25 15.05
N SER A 271 5.58 -10.12 14.14
CA SER A 271 4.99 -10.32 12.81
C SER A 271 3.60 -10.98 12.85
N LEU A 272 3.22 -11.61 13.96
CA LEU A 272 1.92 -12.26 14.17
C LEU A 272 0.97 -11.43 15.02
N LEU A 273 1.43 -10.30 15.57
CA LEU A 273 0.57 -9.41 16.32
C LEU A 273 -0.48 -8.76 15.40
N PRO A 274 -1.66 -8.43 15.94
CA PRO A 274 -2.64 -7.62 15.23
C PRO A 274 -2.04 -6.27 14.78
N PRO A 275 -2.48 -5.70 13.64
CA PRO A 275 -2.12 -4.35 13.27
C PRO A 275 -2.79 -3.33 14.20
N SER A 276 -2.19 -2.13 14.34
CA SER A 276 -2.75 -1.06 15.17
C SER A 276 -4.18 -0.69 14.75
N GLY A 277 -5.06 -0.49 15.73
CA GLY A 277 -6.49 -0.23 15.57
C GLY A 277 -7.34 -1.46 15.22
N ALA A 278 -6.77 -2.67 15.20
CA ALA A 278 -7.56 -3.89 15.11
C ALA A 278 -8.50 -4.01 16.33
N GLY A 279 -9.78 -4.33 16.08
CA GLY A 279 -10.83 -4.36 17.10
C GLY A 279 -11.60 -3.05 17.27
N GLU A 280 -11.18 -1.96 16.61
CA GLU A 280 -11.80 -0.64 16.71
C GLU A 280 -12.65 -0.25 15.50
N CYS A 281 -12.68 -1.08 14.47
CA CYS A 281 -13.53 -0.89 13.31
C CYS A 281 -15.02 -0.98 13.71
N CYS A 282 -15.90 -0.37 12.93
CA CYS A 282 -17.33 -0.34 13.21
C CYS A 282 -17.94 -1.75 13.23
N GLU A 283 -17.55 -2.62 12.31
CA GLU A 283 -18.16 -3.94 12.11
C GLU A 283 -17.93 -4.87 13.31
N PRO A 284 -16.70 -5.05 13.83
CA PRO A 284 -16.49 -5.83 15.06
C PRO A 284 -17.21 -5.26 16.28
N LYS A 285 -17.30 -3.93 16.44
CA LYS A 285 -18.01 -3.32 17.58
C LYS A 285 -19.50 -3.63 17.54
N LEU A 286 -20.12 -3.50 16.37
CA LEU A 286 -21.54 -3.80 16.17
C LEU A 286 -21.85 -5.25 16.54
N LEU A 287 -21.10 -6.20 15.98
CA LEU A 287 -21.29 -7.62 16.27
C LEU A 287 -21.01 -7.94 17.75
N GLN A 288 -19.95 -7.37 18.33
CA GLN A 288 -19.62 -7.60 19.74
C GLN A 288 -20.75 -7.12 20.64
N TYR A 289 -21.31 -5.93 20.38
CA TYR A 289 -22.43 -5.41 21.15
C TYR A 289 -23.69 -6.25 20.95
N ALA A 290 -24.00 -6.63 19.70
CA ALA A 290 -25.13 -7.48 19.36
C ALA A 290 -25.09 -8.81 20.14
N PHE A 291 -23.96 -9.53 20.07
CA PHE A 291 -23.77 -10.80 20.78
C PHE A 291 -23.87 -10.64 22.30
N ARG A 292 -23.26 -9.60 22.89
CA ARG A 292 -23.34 -9.35 24.34
C ARG A 292 -24.75 -9.04 24.84
N LYS A 293 -25.62 -8.52 23.98
CA LYS A 293 -26.99 -8.10 24.33
C LYS A 293 -28.06 -9.09 23.82
N GLY A 294 -27.65 -10.19 23.18
CA GLY A 294 -28.56 -11.20 22.66
C GLY A 294 -29.37 -10.74 21.44
N TYR A 295 -28.85 -9.79 20.67
CA TYR A 295 -29.43 -9.44 19.36
C TYR A 295 -29.04 -10.49 18.32
N THR A 296 -29.96 -10.82 17.42
CA THR A 296 -29.69 -11.69 16.27
C THR A 296 -29.25 -10.83 15.08
N PRO A 297 -28.00 -10.93 14.60
CA PRO A 297 -27.55 -10.22 13.41
C PRO A 297 -28.29 -10.66 12.15
N VAL A 298 -28.78 -9.69 11.37
CA VAL A 298 -29.50 -9.94 10.11
C VAL A 298 -28.63 -9.58 8.90
N SER A 299 -28.11 -8.36 8.88
CA SER A 299 -27.21 -7.89 7.83
C SER A 299 -26.44 -6.64 8.28
N MET A 300 -25.31 -6.34 7.62
CA MET A 300 -24.50 -5.18 7.96
C MET A 300 -23.93 -4.44 6.75
N ALA A 301 -23.65 -3.16 6.96
CA ALA A 301 -22.99 -2.31 5.97
C ALA A 301 -22.03 -1.34 6.65
N ALA A 302 -20.98 -0.97 5.93
CA ALA A 302 -20.10 0.12 6.33
C ALA A 302 -19.98 1.13 5.18
N PHE A 303 -19.97 2.42 5.50
CA PHE A 303 -19.82 3.51 4.55
C PHE A 303 -18.89 4.60 5.09
N TRP A 304 -18.27 5.33 4.18
CA TRP A 304 -17.43 6.47 4.54
C TRP A 304 -18.25 7.76 4.59
N TRP A 305 -18.05 8.57 5.61
CA TRP A 305 -18.70 9.87 5.74
C TRP A 305 -17.66 10.96 5.98
N GLY A 306 -17.66 12.00 5.12
CA GLY A 306 -16.73 13.14 5.21
C GLY A 306 -15.60 13.14 4.17
N PRO A 307 -14.63 14.05 4.29
CA PRO A 307 -13.54 14.20 3.34
C PRO A 307 -12.63 12.96 3.28
N SER A 308 -12.01 12.71 2.12
CA SER A 308 -11.03 11.63 1.97
C SER A 308 -9.76 11.94 2.78
N PRO A 309 -9.12 10.96 3.45
CA PRO A 309 -7.81 11.14 4.05
C PRO A 309 -6.77 11.49 2.97
N LYS A 310 -5.69 12.19 3.34
CA LYS A 310 -4.63 12.58 2.39
C LYS A 310 -3.86 11.41 1.77
N THR A 311 -3.89 10.24 2.39
CA THR A 311 -3.11 9.08 1.95
C THR A 311 -3.94 8.07 1.16
N GLU A 312 -5.26 8.07 1.31
CA GLU A 312 -6.16 7.09 0.72
C GLU A 312 -7.25 7.78 -0.10
N VAL A 313 -7.99 7.01 -0.90
CA VAL A 313 -9.19 7.49 -1.58
C VAL A 313 -10.42 6.88 -0.90
N ARG A 314 -11.23 7.73 -0.30
CA ARG A 314 -12.54 7.44 0.25
C ARG A 314 -13.55 8.44 -0.28
N GLN A 315 -14.71 7.95 -0.67
CA GLN A 315 -15.80 8.77 -1.19
C GLN A 315 -16.88 8.92 -0.13
N HIS A 316 -17.29 10.15 0.08
CA HIS A 316 -18.41 10.49 0.95
C HIS A 316 -19.67 9.71 0.53
N GLY A 317 -20.34 9.07 1.49
CA GLY A 317 -21.54 8.26 1.31
C GLY A 317 -21.31 6.86 0.73
N ASN A 318 -20.11 6.55 0.23
CA ASN A 318 -19.87 5.29 -0.47
C ASN A 318 -19.69 4.11 0.51
N TYR A 319 -20.28 2.96 0.16
CA TYR A 319 -20.12 1.72 0.91
C TYR A 319 -18.76 1.07 0.66
N TYR A 320 -18.19 0.47 1.71
CA TYR A 320 -16.89 -0.20 1.63
C TYR A 320 -16.95 -1.57 2.31
N PRO A 321 -16.25 -2.57 1.74
CA PRO A 321 -16.12 -3.85 2.41
C PRO A 321 -15.19 -3.73 3.61
N ALA A 322 -15.36 -4.61 4.57
CA ALA A 322 -14.47 -4.73 5.72
C ALA A 322 -13.03 -5.01 5.26
N CYS A 323 -12.06 -4.31 5.88
CA CYS A 323 -10.66 -4.39 5.46
C CYS A 323 -10.06 -5.79 5.63
N ASN A 324 -9.16 -6.18 4.72
CA ASN A 324 -8.57 -7.53 4.70
C ASN A 324 -7.53 -7.78 5.80
N GLY A 325 -6.86 -6.73 6.29
CA GLY A 325 -5.77 -6.83 7.25
C GLY A 325 -6.26 -6.84 8.69
N LYS A 326 -7.18 -5.93 9.04
CA LYS A 326 -7.68 -5.78 10.43
C LYS A 326 -8.97 -6.56 10.65
N CYS A 327 -9.99 -6.32 9.82
CA CYS A 327 -11.32 -6.89 10.04
C CYS A 327 -11.43 -8.34 9.58
N ARG A 328 -10.81 -8.75 8.47
CA ARG A 328 -11.00 -10.13 7.96
C ARG A 328 -10.65 -11.23 8.98
N PRO A 329 -9.52 -11.19 9.71
CA PRO A 329 -9.27 -12.16 10.77
C PRO A 329 -10.36 -12.15 11.86
N ILE A 330 -10.78 -10.96 12.28
CA ILE A 330 -11.77 -10.76 13.33
C ILE A 330 -13.16 -11.26 12.90
N LEU A 331 -13.67 -10.82 11.76
CA LEU A 331 -14.99 -11.18 11.27
C LEU A 331 -15.06 -12.66 10.87
N THR A 332 -13.97 -13.24 10.35
CA THR A 332 -13.88 -14.70 10.13
C THR A 332 -14.06 -15.49 11.44
N TRP A 333 -13.62 -14.94 12.57
CA TRP A 333 -13.91 -15.51 13.89
C TRP A 333 -15.34 -15.21 14.33
N MET A 334 -15.76 -13.95 14.32
CA MET A 334 -17.02 -13.49 14.90
C MET A 334 -18.26 -14.07 14.20
N LEU A 335 -18.18 -14.30 12.88
CA LEU A 335 -19.30 -14.84 12.10
C LEU A 335 -19.46 -16.36 12.21
N LYS A 336 -18.56 -17.07 12.91
CA LYS A 336 -18.71 -18.51 13.12
C LYS A 336 -20.01 -18.80 13.86
N GLY A 337 -20.92 -19.51 13.19
CA GLY A 337 -22.27 -19.81 13.70
C GLY A 337 -23.39 -19.11 12.94
N LEU A 338 -23.10 -18.15 12.06
CA LEU A 338 -24.08 -17.54 11.16
C LEU A 338 -24.06 -18.21 9.77
N ASP A 339 -25.22 -18.26 9.12
CA ASP A 339 -25.32 -18.56 7.69
C ASP A 339 -24.99 -17.28 6.90
N VAL A 340 -23.75 -17.18 6.42
CA VAL A 340 -23.23 -16.00 5.71
C VAL A 340 -23.18 -16.29 4.21
N ALA A 341 -23.65 -15.35 3.41
CA ALA A 341 -23.51 -15.39 1.96
C ALA A 341 -22.03 -15.48 1.54
N PRO A 342 -21.71 -16.17 0.42
CA PRO A 342 -20.33 -16.23 -0.08
C PRO A 342 -19.83 -14.85 -0.53
N ASP A 343 -18.52 -14.61 -0.50
CA ASP A 343 -17.90 -13.39 -1.04
C ASP A 343 -18.18 -13.29 -2.56
N ASP A 344 -18.82 -12.20 -3.01
CA ASP A 344 -19.16 -11.89 -4.42
C ASP A 344 -17.94 -11.64 -5.32
N LYS A 345 -16.71 -11.79 -4.79
CA LYS A 345 -15.46 -11.65 -5.58
C LYS A 345 -15.26 -12.74 -6.62
N THR A 346 -16.23 -13.65 -6.74
CA THR A 346 -16.35 -14.60 -7.84
C THR A 346 -17.27 -14.03 -8.92
N GLU A 347 -17.02 -12.80 -9.38
CA GLU A 347 -17.57 -12.40 -10.67
C GLU A 347 -17.00 -13.36 -11.72
N ALA A 348 -17.89 -14.21 -12.22
CA ALA A 348 -17.64 -15.20 -13.24
C ALA A 348 -17.15 -14.52 -14.51
N ALA A 349 -15.84 -14.38 -14.68
CA ALA A 349 -15.23 -14.20 -16.00
C ALA A 349 -15.05 -15.58 -16.64
N GLY A 350 -16.18 -16.18 -17.01
CA GLY A 350 -16.24 -17.31 -17.93
C GLY A 350 -16.35 -16.82 -19.38
N ALA A 351 -15.76 -17.60 -20.28
CA ALA A 351 -16.21 -17.81 -21.66
C ALA A 351 -15.96 -16.78 -22.78
N ALA A 352 -15.21 -15.69 -22.57
CA ALA A 352 -14.69 -14.91 -23.71
C ALA A 352 -13.26 -15.38 -24.05
N GLY A 353 -13.06 -15.93 -25.26
CA GLY A 353 -11.73 -16.30 -25.76
C GLY A 353 -10.77 -15.11 -25.75
N LEU A 354 -9.49 -15.36 -25.44
CA LEU A 354 -8.46 -14.32 -25.50
C LEU A 354 -8.19 -13.97 -26.97
N GLU A 355 -8.54 -12.75 -27.38
CA GLU A 355 -8.24 -12.24 -28.73
C GLU A 355 -6.73 -11.96 -28.85
N ILE A 356 -6.10 -12.59 -29.84
CA ILE A 356 -4.69 -12.41 -30.18
C ILE A 356 -4.62 -11.60 -31.46
N LEU A 357 -4.09 -10.38 -31.38
CA LEU A 357 -4.01 -9.45 -32.51
C LEU A 357 -2.77 -9.70 -33.37
N TYR A 358 -1.70 -10.19 -32.74
CA TYR A 358 -0.46 -10.55 -33.39
C TYR A 358 0.22 -11.66 -32.61
N GLU A 359 0.82 -12.61 -33.30
CA GLU A 359 1.56 -13.72 -32.72
C GLU A 359 2.61 -14.20 -33.71
N ASP A 360 3.84 -14.35 -33.23
CA ASP A 360 4.95 -14.95 -33.96
C ASP A 360 5.78 -15.87 -33.05
N ASP A 361 6.99 -16.22 -33.48
CA ASP A 361 7.88 -17.08 -32.73
C ASP A 361 8.48 -16.42 -31.47
N SER A 362 8.48 -15.09 -31.41
CA SER A 362 9.12 -14.28 -30.36
C SER A 362 8.13 -13.72 -29.34
N LEU A 363 6.92 -13.35 -29.75
CA LEU A 363 5.93 -12.66 -28.90
C LEU A 363 4.49 -12.81 -29.39
N ALA A 364 3.56 -12.37 -28.56
CA ALA A 364 2.18 -12.10 -28.94
C ALA A 364 1.70 -10.77 -28.37
N VAL A 365 0.77 -10.12 -29.07
CA VAL A 365 0.01 -8.97 -28.59
C VAL A 365 -1.45 -9.37 -28.51
N VAL A 366 -2.03 -9.25 -27.33
CA VAL A 366 -3.40 -9.69 -27.04
C VAL A 366 -4.28 -8.52 -26.64
N ALA A 367 -5.57 -8.61 -26.94
CA ALA A 367 -6.59 -7.72 -26.40
C ALA A 367 -7.21 -8.38 -25.16
N LYS A 368 -6.76 -7.98 -23.97
CA LYS A 368 -7.24 -8.55 -22.71
C LYS A 368 -8.66 -8.04 -22.41
N PRO A 369 -9.67 -8.91 -22.21
CA PRO A 369 -10.98 -8.47 -21.75
C PRO A 369 -10.93 -7.99 -20.28
N PRO A 370 -11.86 -7.12 -19.84
CA PRO A 370 -12.00 -6.80 -18.42
C PRO A 370 -12.39 -8.07 -17.63
N GLY A 371 -11.99 -8.16 -16.36
CA GLY A 371 -12.26 -9.32 -15.50
C GLY A 371 -11.21 -10.45 -15.58
N LEU A 372 -10.47 -10.57 -16.69
CA LEU A 372 -9.40 -11.57 -16.81
C LEU A 372 -8.10 -11.10 -16.13
N LEU A 373 -7.44 -11.96 -15.35
CA LEU A 373 -6.15 -11.64 -14.75
C LEU A 373 -5.04 -11.60 -15.82
N SER A 374 -4.05 -10.71 -15.69
CA SER A 374 -2.85 -10.76 -16.55
C SER A 374 -1.93 -11.93 -16.17
N VAL A 375 -1.78 -12.19 -14.87
CA VAL A 375 -0.93 -13.24 -14.29
C VAL A 375 -1.72 -14.03 -13.25
N PRO A 376 -1.36 -15.31 -12.96
CA PRO A 376 -2.09 -16.11 -11.99
C PRO A 376 -2.16 -15.44 -10.61
N GLY A 377 -3.35 -15.42 -10.02
CA GLY A 377 -3.59 -14.94 -8.67
C GLY A 377 -3.28 -16.00 -7.60
N LYS A 378 -3.70 -15.74 -6.36
CA LYS A 378 -3.64 -16.77 -5.29
C LYS A 378 -4.68 -17.89 -5.48
N GLY A 379 -5.76 -17.63 -6.21
CA GLY A 379 -6.81 -18.60 -6.54
C GLY A 379 -6.60 -19.27 -7.89
N ARG A 380 -7.57 -20.11 -8.30
CA ARG A 380 -7.54 -20.87 -9.56
C ARG A 380 -8.19 -20.15 -10.75
N GLN A 381 -8.30 -18.82 -10.68
CA GLN A 381 -8.91 -18.03 -11.75
C GLN A 381 -8.03 -18.05 -13.01
N PRO A 382 -8.62 -18.08 -14.23
CA PRO A 382 -7.87 -17.99 -15.47
C PRO A 382 -7.15 -16.64 -15.60
N SER A 383 -6.06 -16.64 -16.36
CA SER A 383 -5.26 -15.46 -16.67
C SER A 383 -4.75 -15.50 -18.11
N VAL A 384 -4.34 -14.36 -18.66
CA VAL A 384 -3.66 -14.29 -19.97
C VAL A 384 -2.49 -15.27 -20.02
N TYR A 385 -1.66 -15.28 -18.97
CA TYR A 385 -0.56 -16.23 -18.84
C TYR A 385 -1.02 -17.69 -18.95
N SER A 386 -2.06 -18.09 -18.20
CA SER A 386 -2.49 -19.50 -18.21
C SER A 386 -3.09 -19.91 -19.57
N LEU A 387 -3.83 -19.02 -20.22
CA LEU A 387 -4.41 -19.26 -21.54
C LEU A 387 -3.33 -19.37 -22.63
N LEU A 388 -2.34 -18.47 -22.63
CA LEU A 388 -1.21 -18.56 -23.56
C LEU A 388 -0.30 -19.76 -23.27
N LYS A 389 -0.13 -20.14 -22.00
CA LYS A 389 0.62 -21.35 -21.63
C LYS A 389 -0.04 -22.61 -22.18
N GLU A 390 -1.36 -22.68 -22.11
CA GLU A 390 -2.13 -23.77 -22.70
C GLU A 390 -2.06 -23.75 -24.24
N ARG A 391 -2.04 -22.57 -24.87
CA ARG A 391 -1.87 -22.46 -26.32
C ARG A 391 -0.47 -22.87 -26.79
N TRP A 392 0.58 -22.50 -26.04
CA TRP A 392 1.99 -22.68 -26.41
C TRP A 392 2.62 -23.96 -25.85
N GLN A 393 1.83 -24.98 -25.54
CA GLN A 393 2.27 -26.24 -24.89
C GLN A 393 3.59 -26.83 -25.42
N ARG A 394 3.96 -26.60 -26.69
CA ARG A 394 5.18 -27.12 -27.33
C ARG A 394 6.39 -26.17 -27.30
N SER A 395 6.21 -24.90 -26.97
CA SER A 395 7.25 -23.84 -27.04
C SER A 395 7.69 -23.31 -25.68
N GLY A 396 7.10 -23.79 -24.58
CA GLY A 396 7.44 -23.36 -23.22
C GLY A 396 6.44 -22.37 -22.62
N ALA A 397 6.73 -21.90 -21.41
CA ALA A 397 5.84 -21.00 -20.69
C ALA A 397 5.97 -19.55 -21.20
N PRO A 398 4.85 -18.79 -21.26
CA PRO A 398 4.88 -17.37 -21.60
C PRO A 398 5.75 -16.54 -20.64
N TYR A 399 6.39 -15.50 -21.15
CA TYR A 399 7.15 -14.53 -20.36
C TYR A 399 6.40 -13.19 -20.31
N MET A 400 5.90 -12.85 -19.13
CA MET A 400 5.12 -11.63 -18.92
C MET A 400 6.04 -10.42 -18.74
N VAL A 401 6.06 -9.52 -19.72
CA VAL A 401 6.91 -8.31 -19.69
C VAL A 401 6.27 -7.15 -18.92
N HIS A 402 4.94 -7.09 -18.90
CA HIS A 402 4.14 -6.10 -18.16
C HIS A 402 2.76 -6.70 -17.83
N ARG A 403 1.91 -5.93 -17.16
CA ARG A 403 0.58 -6.39 -16.73
C ARG A 403 -0.45 -5.27 -16.76
N LEU A 404 -1.70 -5.64 -17.01
CA LEU A 404 -2.89 -4.84 -16.76
C LEU A 404 -3.57 -5.32 -15.47
N ASP A 405 -4.31 -4.43 -14.82
CA ASP A 405 -5.19 -4.82 -13.71
C ASP A 405 -6.29 -5.77 -14.21
N MET A 406 -6.86 -6.57 -13.31
CA MET A 406 -7.93 -7.52 -13.64
C MET A 406 -9.09 -6.82 -14.37
N ALA A 407 -9.57 -5.69 -13.82
CA ALA A 407 -10.68 -4.94 -14.36
C ALA A 407 -10.32 -4.09 -15.60
N THR A 408 -9.03 -3.82 -15.85
CA THR A 408 -8.58 -3.06 -17.02
C THR A 408 -8.63 -3.92 -18.27
N SER A 409 -9.02 -3.33 -19.40
CA SER A 409 -9.08 -4.02 -20.70
C SER A 409 -8.04 -3.47 -21.67
N GLY A 410 -7.80 -4.15 -22.79
CA GLY A 410 -6.99 -3.63 -23.91
C GLY A 410 -5.65 -4.34 -24.11
N LEU A 411 -4.74 -3.66 -24.80
CA LEU A 411 -3.52 -4.23 -25.36
C LEU A 411 -2.50 -4.69 -24.30
N LEU A 412 -2.00 -5.92 -24.48
CA LEU A 412 -0.94 -6.49 -23.67
C LEU A 412 0.03 -7.29 -24.55
N VAL A 413 1.30 -6.88 -24.63
CA VAL A 413 2.38 -7.69 -25.20
C VAL A 413 2.89 -8.75 -24.21
N VAL A 414 3.14 -9.96 -24.69
CA VAL A 414 3.68 -11.11 -23.96
C VAL A 414 4.83 -11.71 -24.78
N ALA A 415 5.97 -11.97 -24.16
CA ALA A 415 7.08 -12.63 -24.85
C ALA A 415 6.91 -14.14 -24.83
N ARG A 416 7.30 -14.79 -25.94
CA ARG A 416 7.30 -16.25 -26.10
C ARG A 416 8.69 -16.84 -25.81
N THR A 417 9.75 -16.08 -26.03
CA THR A 417 11.15 -16.49 -25.76
C THR A 417 11.79 -15.66 -24.65
N ALA A 418 12.84 -16.21 -24.03
CA ALA A 418 13.59 -15.53 -22.97
C ALA A 418 14.35 -14.30 -23.52
N GLU A 419 14.83 -14.38 -24.76
CA GLU A 419 15.53 -13.32 -25.48
C GLU A 419 14.57 -12.15 -25.75
N ALA A 420 13.39 -12.44 -26.28
CA ALA A 420 12.35 -11.43 -26.51
C ALA A 420 11.92 -10.77 -25.20
N HIS A 421 11.77 -11.56 -24.13
CA HIS A 421 11.44 -11.05 -22.80
C HIS A 421 12.50 -10.06 -22.29
N LYS A 422 13.79 -10.41 -22.37
CA LYS A 422 14.89 -9.53 -21.94
C LYS A 422 14.94 -8.23 -22.74
N ALA A 423 14.78 -8.31 -24.06
CA ALA A 423 14.78 -7.15 -24.94
C ALA A 423 13.57 -6.22 -24.69
N LEU A 424 12.37 -6.77 -24.54
CA LEU A 424 11.18 -5.98 -24.19
C LEU A 424 11.31 -5.37 -22.80
N GLN A 425 11.77 -6.11 -21.79
CA GLN A 425 12.01 -5.56 -20.45
C GLN A 425 12.98 -4.37 -20.48
N ALA A 426 14.05 -4.45 -21.28
CA ALA A 426 14.97 -3.34 -21.48
C ALA A 426 14.27 -2.10 -22.08
N GLN A 427 13.37 -2.27 -23.06
CA GLN A 427 12.58 -1.18 -23.62
C GLN A 427 11.62 -0.55 -22.60
N PHE A 428 10.96 -1.36 -21.77
CA PHE A 428 10.12 -0.87 -20.68
C PHE A 428 10.93 -0.11 -19.62
N ALA A 429 12.12 -0.61 -19.27
CA ALA A 429 13.02 0.05 -18.33
C ALA A 429 13.56 1.38 -18.88
N ALA A 430 13.90 1.42 -20.18
CA ALA A 430 14.34 2.61 -20.89
C ALA A 430 13.19 3.59 -21.25
N ARG A 431 11.92 3.20 -20.99
CA ARG A 431 10.71 3.98 -21.30
C ARG A 431 10.54 4.32 -22.79
N THR A 432 11.04 3.47 -23.69
CA THR A 432 10.88 3.63 -25.15
C THR A 432 9.57 3.05 -25.67
N VAL A 433 8.88 2.26 -24.84
CA VAL A 433 7.53 1.74 -25.11
C VAL A 433 6.50 2.85 -24.89
N GLN A 434 5.70 3.13 -25.92
CA GLN A 434 4.60 4.09 -25.84
C GLN A 434 3.32 3.36 -25.44
N LYS A 435 2.63 3.90 -24.45
CA LYS A 435 1.35 3.38 -23.96
C LYS A 435 0.36 4.54 -23.90
N ARG A 436 -0.83 4.37 -24.45
CA ARG A 436 -1.95 5.29 -24.30
C ARG A 436 -3.15 4.53 -23.77
N TYR A 437 -3.78 5.11 -22.75
CA TYR A 437 -4.99 4.59 -22.16
C TYR A 437 -6.12 5.59 -22.35
N VAL A 438 -7.34 5.09 -22.41
CA VAL A 438 -8.56 5.87 -22.34
C VAL A 438 -9.27 5.53 -21.04
N ALA A 439 -9.62 6.56 -20.28
CA ALA A 439 -10.46 6.48 -19.10
C ALA A 439 -11.73 7.31 -19.28
N LEU A 440 -12.85 6.85 -18.72
CA LEU A 440 -14.06 7.67 -18.59
C LEU A 440 -14.24 8.09 -17.14
N LEU A 441 -14.35 9.39 -16.91
CA LEU A 441 -14.70 9.98 -15.62
C LEU A 441 -16.17 10.43 -15.64
N PRO A 442 -16.86 10.47 -14.47
CA PRO A 442 -18.23 10.99 -14.39
C PRO A 442 -18.38 12.38 -15.02
N GLY A 443 -19.56 12.69 -15.57
CA GLY A 443 -19.87 14.02 -16.13
C GLY A 443 -19.76 15.18 -15.12
N SER A 444 -19.70 14.88 -13.81
CA SER A 444 -19.41 15.84 -12.74
C SER A 444 -17.93 16.23 -12.63
N PHE A 445 -17.03 15.66 -13.45
CA PHE A 445 -15.63 16.05 -13.52
C PHE A 445 -15.51 17.57 -13.83
N PRO A 446 -14.84 18.37 -12.98
CA PRO A 446 -14.78 19.82 -13.14
C PRO A 446 -13.73 20.20 -14.20
N GLU A 447 -14.07 20.04 -15.48
CA GLU A 447 -13.18 20.29 -16.63
C GLU A 447 -12.46 21.65 -16.53
N GLN A 448 -13.14 22.70 -16.07
CA GLN A 448 -12.58 24.06 -15.97
C GLN A 448 -11.49 24.20 -14.90
N ARG A 449 -11.39 23.27 -13.94
CA ARG A 449 -10.36 23.29 -12.90
C ARG A 449 -9.00 22.82 -13.40
N PHE A 450 -8.96 22.10 -14.52
CA PHE A 450 -7.77 21.45 -15.03
C PHE A 450 -7.40 22.00 -16.42
N PRO A 451 -6.09 22.10 -16.73
CA PRO A 451 -5.67 22.37 -18.10
C PRO A 451 -6.07 21.22 -19.02
N ALA A 452 -6.18 21.51 -20.33
CA ALA A 452 -6.51 20.50 -21.34
C ALA A 452 -5.48 19.36 -21.37
N GLU A 453 -4.22 19.64 -21.04
CA GLU A 453 -3.14 18.68 -20.87
C GLU A 453 -2.39 18.95 -19.57
N GLY A 454 -1.92 17.90 -18.89
CA GLY A 454 -1.18 18.05 -17.64
C GLY A 454 -0.45 16.79 -17.22
N ARG A 455 0.23 16.87 -16.07
CA ARG A 455 1.04 15.79 -15.51
C ARG A 455 0.76 15.60 -14.02
N ILE A 456 0.66 14.35 -13.60
CA ILE A 456 0.37 13.94 -12.22
C ILE A 456 1.57 13.15 -11.69
N GLU A 457 2.13 13.59 -10.56
CA GLU A 457 3.33 13.02 -9.94
C GLU A 457 3.08 12.66 -8.48
N LEU A 458 2.32 11.58 -8.26
CA LEU A 458 2.01 11.08 -6.92
C LEU A 458 2.72 9.75 -6.70
N PRO A 459 3.72 9.66 -5.79
CA PRO A 459 4.40 8.40 -5.48
C PRO A 459 3.46 7.43 -4.78
N LEU A 460 3.55 6.14 -5.14
CA LEU A 460 2.58 5.12 -4.73
C LEU A 460 3.22 3.99 -3.94
N SER A 461 2.52 3.50 -2.92
CA SER A 461 2.86 2.27 -2.20
C SER A 461 1.62 1.38 -1.97
N PRO A 462 1.78 0.06 -1.81
CA PRO A 462 0.66 -0.81 -1.46
C PRO A 462 0.11 -0.47 -0.07
N CYS A 463 -1.21 -0.52 0.12
CA CYS A 463 -1.80 -0.50 1.45
C CYS A 463 -1.64 -1.89 2.10
N PRO A 464 -0.79 -2.08 3.14
CA PRO A 464 -0.52 -3.41 3.69
C PRO A 464 -1.77 -4.09 4.26
N ASP A 465 -2.65 -3.30 4.88
CA ASP A 465 -3.84 -3.77 5.58
C ASP A 465 -5.08 -3.86 4.67
N ASP A 466 -5.02 -3.36 3.43
CA ASP A 466 -6.16 -3.36 2.51
C ASP A 466 -5.73 -3.70 1.06
N ARG A 467 -4.88 -4.71 0.91
CA ARG A 467 -4.48 -5.21 -0.41
C ARG A 467 -5.72 -5.72 -1.18
N PRO A 468 -5.83 -5.46 -2.49
CA PRO A 468 -4.80 -4.95 -3.41
C PRO A 468 -4.73 -3.42 -3.55
N ARG A 469 -5.44 -2.64 -2.71
CA ARG A 469 -5.42 -1.18 -2.80
C ARG A 469 -4.01 -0.60 -2.64
N GLN A 470 -3.81 0.52 -3.29
CA GLN A 470 -2.61 1.35 -3.19
C GLN A 470 -2.98 2.64 -2.46
N ARG A 471 -1.97 3.37 -2.00
CA ARG A 471 -2.07 4.68 -1.35
C ARG A 471 -1.00 5.63 -1.89
N VAL A 472 -1.21 6.93 -1.74
CA VAL A 472 -0.17 7.94 -1.97
C VAL A 472 0.75 7.96 -0.75
N ASP A 473 2.06 7.94 -0.99
CA ASP A 473 3.08 7.82 0.04
C ASP A 473 4.29 8.67 -0.35
N LEU A 474 4.34 9.90 0.18
CA LEU A 474 5.36 10.89 -0.18
C LEU A 474 6.76 10.54 0.37
N GLU A 475 6.83 9.72 1.41
CA GLU A 475 8.10 9.35 2.06
C GLU A 475 8.72 8.09 1.45
N LYS A 476 7.90 7.04 1.24
CA LYS A 476 8.38 5.69 0.88
C LYS A 476 7.75 5.16 -0.40
N GLY A 477 6.83 5.92 -1.01
CA GLY A 477 6.19 5.55 -2.26
C GLY A 477 7.18 5.53 -3.41
N LYS A 478 6.95 4.63 -4.36
CA LYS A 478 7.72 4.60 -5.60
C LYS A 478 7.23 5.71 -6.51
N PRO A 479 8.13 6.52 -7.12
CA PRO A 479 7.73 7.55 -8.08
C PRO A 479 6.81 6.98 -9.17
N ALA A 480 5.69 7.67 -9.37
CA ALA A 480 4.69 7.34 -10.37
C ALA A 480 4.26 8.61 -11.12
N ILE A 481 4.34 8.58 -12.44
CA ILE A 481 4.16 9.74 -13.30
C ILE A 481 3.20 9.38 -14.44
N THR A 482 2.15 10.17 -14.59
CA THR A 482 1.13 10.06 -15.64
C THR A 482 0.92 11.41 -16.30
N GLU A 483 1.05 11.48 -17.61
CA GLU A 483 0.58 12.62 -18.39
C GLU A 483 -0.86 12.36 -18.82
N TYR A 484 -1.69 13.40 -18.87
CA TYR A 484 -3.10 13.30 -19.25
C TYR A 484 -3.49 14.38 -20.25
N ARG A 485 -4.53 14.08 -21.02
CA ARG A 485 -5.24 15.02 -21.89
C ARG A 485 -6.75 14.85 -21.71
N VAL A 486 -7.45 15.94 -21.43
CA VAL A 486 -8.91 15.99 -21.41
C VAL A 486 -9.40 16.01 -22.85
N ALA A 487 -10.02 14.92 -23.31
CA ALA A 487 -10.52 14.81 -24.69
C ALA A 487 -11.94 15.39 -24.86
N GLY A 488 -12.61 15.71 -23.75
CA GLY A 488 -13.94 16.32 -23.71
C GLY A 488 -15.06 15.35 -23.33
N ARG A 489 -16.29 15.85 -23.35
CA ARG A 489 -17.50 15.10 -22.99
C ARG A 489 -17.83 14.00 -24.00
N THR A 490 -18.37 12.90 -23.49
CA THR A 490 -18.84 11.73 -24.25
C THR A 490 -20.03 11.10 -23.55
N LYS A 491 -20.67 10.12 -24.19
CA LYS A 491 -21.69 9.27 -23.57
C LYS A 491 -21.14 7.88 -23.30
N TYR A 492 -21.71 7.18 -22.31
CA TYR A 492 -21.39 5.79 -22.00
C TYR A 492 -22.60 4.98 -21.50
N GLY A 493 -22.51 3.66 -21.63
CA GLY A 493 -23.57 2.71 -21.25
C GLY A 493 -24.78 2.73 -22.18
N LYS A 494 -25.64 1.71 -22.07
CA LYS A 494 -26.87 1.57 -22.87
C LYS A 494 -27.83 2.76 -22.72
N GLU A 495 -27.80 3.43 -21.57
CA GLU A 495 -28.64 4.57 -21.23
C GLU A 495 -28.04 5.92 -21.70
N GLY A 496 -26.84 5.93 -22.30
CA GLY A 496 -26.22 7.15 -22.84
C GLY A 496 -25.89 8.20 -21.79
N ARG A 497 -25.41 7.78 -20.61
CA ARG A 497 -25.05 8.68 -19.49
C ARG A 497 -23.84 9.55 -19.85
N GLU A 498 -23.77 10.76 -19.31
CA GLU A 498 -22.66 11.68 -19.56
C GLU A 498 -21.36 11.24 -18.86
N ALA A 499 -20.25 11.36 -19.56
CA ALA A 499 -18.91 11.15 -19.05
C ALA A 499 -17.92 12.14 -19.68
N VAL A 500 -16.73 12.26 -19.11
CA VAL A 500 -15.60 12.97 -19.70
C VAL A 500 -14.53 11.95 -20.09
N LYS A 501 -14.10 11.98 -21.35
CA LYS A 501 -13.03 11.12 -21.86
C LYS A 501 -11.68 11.73 -21.50
N ILE A 502 -10.85 10.96 -20.79
CA ILE A 502 -9.48 11.32 -20.45
C ILE A 502 -8.53 10.35 -21.16
N ILE A 503 -7.54 10.91 -21.85
CA ILE A 503 -6.43 10.16 -22.43
C ILE A 503 -5.26 10.20 -21.46
N LEU A 504 -4.66 9.05 -21.18
CA LEU A 504 -3.63 8.89 -20.16
C LEU A 504 -2.38 8.24 -20.75
N HIS A 505 -1.23 8.84 -20.48
CA HIS A 505 0.09 8.39 -20.91
C HIS A 505 0.96 8.07 -19.68
N PRO A 506 0.96 6.82 -19.19
CA PRO A 506 1.74 6.44 -18.02
C PRO A 506 3.23 6.30 -18.35
N LEU A 507 4.06 7.26 -17.91
CA LEU A 507 5.52 7.22 -18.06
C LEU A 507 6.17 6.16 -17.17
N THR A 508 5.53 5.85 -16.04
CA THR A 508 5.85 4.72 -15.16
C THR A 508 4.79 3.62 -15.24
N GLY A 509 4.98 2.49 -14.57
CA GLY A 509 4.03 1.36 -14.55
C GLY A 509 3.82 0.83 -13.14
N ARG A 510 3.30 1.64 -12.21
CA ARG A 510 2.99 1.20 -10.85
C ARG A 510 1.60 0.56 -10.79
N THR A 511 1.40 -0.37 -9.86
CA THR A 511 0.11 -1.01 -9.61
C THR A 511 -0.97 0.06 -9.42
N HIS A 512 -2.10 -0.06 -10.11
CA HIS A 512 -3.24 0.87 -10.04
C HIS A 512 -2.89 2.36 -10.28
N GLN A 513 -1.77 2.68 -10.94
CA GLN A 513 -1.27 4.05 -11.07
C GLN A 513 -2.32 5.01 -11.65
N LEU A 514 -2.87 4.68 -12.82
CA LEU A 514 -3.85 5.52 -13.51
C LEU A 514 -5.12 5.72 -12.69
N ARG A 515 -5.57 4.65 -12.03
CA ARG A 515 -6.77 4.63 -11.19
C ARG A 515 -6.60 5.55 -9.97
N MET A 516 -5.47 5.44 -9.28
CA MET A 516 -5.15 6.31 -8.14
C MET A 516 -4.95 7.76 -8.58
N HIS A 517 -4.21 8.02 -9.66
CA HIS A 517 -3.98 9.38 -10.16
C HIS A 517 -5.27 10.07 -10.61
N CYS A 518 -6.23 9.33 -11.17
CA CYS A 518 -7.56 9.90 -11.44
C CYS A 518 -8.31 10.19 -10.14
N ALA A 519 -8.34 9.23 -9.22
CA ALA A 519 -9.18 9.29 -8.04
C ALA A 519 -8.69 10.22 -6.91
N HIS A 520 -7.37 10.37 -6.74
CA HIS A 520 -6.78 11.10 -5.63
C HIS A 520 -7.09 12.62 -5.71
N PRO A 521 -7.37 13.30 -4.58
CA PRO A 521 -7.64 14.74 -4.57
C PRO A 521 -6.54 15.62 -5.19
N ASP A 522 -5.27 15.26 -4.96
CA ASP A 522 -4.10 15.94 -5.55
C ASP A 522 -3.79 15.48 -7.00
N GLY A 523 -4.60 14.58 -7.55
CA GLY A 523 -4.58 14.15 -8.95
C GLY A 523 -5.69 14.82 -9.74
N LEU A 524 -6.57 14.03 -10.39
CA LEU A 524 -7.78 14.55 -11.03
C LEU A 524 -8.97 14.69 -10.06
N GLY A 525 -8.84 14.19 -8.82
CA GLY A 525 -9.88 14.25 -7.78
C GLY A 525 -11.18 13.54 -8.15
N THR A 526 -11.18 12.71 -9.19
CA THR A 526 -12.38 12.12 -9.78
C THR A 526 -12.08 10.68 -10.22
N PRO A 527 -12.61 9.68 -9.51
CA PRO A 527 -12.39 8.28 -9.83
C PRO A 527 -12.94 7.86 -11.19
N ILE A 528 -12.29 6.88 -11.81
CA ILE A 528 -12.75 6.30 -13.08
C ILE A 528 -14.10 5.60 -12.86
N ILE A 529 -15.02 5.78 -13.80
CA ILE A 529 -16.34 5.14 -13.76
C ILE A 529 -16.18 3.62 -13.64
N GLY A 530 -16.89 3.03 -12.67
CA GLY A 530 -16.88 1.59 -12.41
C GLY A 530 -15.64 1.05 -11.72
N ASP A 531 -14.77 1.94 -11.20
CA ASP A 531 -13.65 1.51 -10.36
C ASP A 531 -14.14 1.01 -9.00
N SER A 532 -14.22 -0.30 -8.79
CA SER A 532 -14.67 -0.89 -7.52
C SER A 532 -13.73 -0.66 -6.32
N LEU A 533 -12.51 -0.16 -6.55
CA LEU A 533 -11.61 0.16 -5.46
C LEU A 533 -11.71 1.65 -5.14
N TYR A 534 -11.34 2.52 -6.06
CA TYR A 534 -11.21 3.95 -5.79
C TYR A 534 -12.48 4.74 -6.15
N GLY A 535 -13.40 4.09 -6.84
CA GLY A 535 -14.63 4.60 -7.43
C GLY A 535 -15.88 4.02 -6.76
N GLN A 536 -17.01 4.26 -7.43
CA GLN A 536 -18.22 3.48 -7.25
C GLN A 536 -18.20 2.32 -8.25
N ARG A 537 -18.55 1.11 -7.80
CA ARG A 537 -18.66 -0.04 -8.69
C ARG A 537 -19.80 0.17 -9.68
N ALA A 538 -19.59 -0.30 -10.91
CA ALA A 538 -20.59 -0.37 -11.97
C ALA A 538 -20.30 -1.63 -12.81
N GLY A 539 -20.98 -1.79 -13.95
CA GLY A 539 -20.84 -2.99 -14.79
C GLY A 539 -19.41 -3.33 -15.22
N ARG A 540 -18.51 -2.35 -15.36
CA ARG A 540 -17.07 -2.55 -15.58
C ARG A 540 -16.26 -1.28 -15.26
N LEU A 541 -14.96 -1.45 -15.02
CA LEU A 541 -14.01 -0.34 -15.02
C LEU A 541 -13.84 0.22 -16.44
N TRP A 542 -14.13 1.51 -16.61
CA TRP A 542 -13.93 2.23 -17.87
C TRP A 542 -12.49 2.73 -18.01
N LEU A 543 -11.54 1.79 -17.98
CA LEU A 543 -10.12 2.01 -18.28
C LEU A 543 -9.67 0.99 -19.34
N HIS A 544 -9.15 1.50 -20.45
CA HIS A 544 -8.76 0.70 -21.60
C HIS A 544 -7.35 1.05 -22.08
N ALA A 545 -6.48 0.05 -22.26
CA ALA A 545 -5.18 0.18 -22.91
C ALA A 545 -5.37 0.22 -24.42
N GLU A 546 -5.59 1.42 -24.94
CA GLU A 546 -5.99 1.66 -26.33
C GLU A 546 -4.84 1.51 -27.32
N HIS A 547 -3.64 1.97 -26.96
CA HIS A 547 -2.50 1.97 -27.88
C HIS A 547 -1.22 1.49 -27.22
N LEU A 548 -0.47 0.69 -27.97
CA LEU A 548 0.81 0.15 -27.57
C LEU A 548 1.77 0.16 -28.76
N ALA A 549 2.92 0.82 -28.61
CA ALA A 549 3.98 0.82 -29.61
C ALA A 549 5.36 0.53 -29.00
N PHE A 550 6.10 -0.38 -29.63
CA PHE A 550 7.40 -0.87 -29.19
C PHE A 550 8.23 -1.35 -30.38
N THR A 551 9.51 -1.62 -30.17
CA THR A 551 10.38 -2.17 -31.20
C THR A 551 10.41 -3.69 -31.10
N HIS A 552 10.16 -4.39 -32.20
CA HIS A 552 10.15 -5.85 -32.22
C HIS A 552 11.54 -6.39 -31.79
N PRO A 553 11.63 -7.32 -30.81
CA PRO A 553 12.89 -7.80 -30.24
C PRO A 553 13.90 -8.40 -31.23
N VAL A 554 13.40 -9.11 -32.24
CA VAL A 554 14.24 -9.78 -33.25
C VAL A 554 14.41 -8.91 -34.50
N THR A 555 13.31 -8.59 -35.19
CA THR A 555 13.35 -7.83 -36.45
C THR A 555 13.74 -6.35 -36.31
N GLN A 556 13.76 -5.78 -35.09
CA GLN A 556 14.01 -4.36 -34.83
C GLN A 556 13.03 -3.39 -35.52
N GLN A 557 11.93 -3.89 -36.08
CA GLN A 557 10.90 -3.05 -36.69
C GLN A 557 10.03 -2.39 -35.63
N ARG A 558 9.57 -1.16 -35.89
CA ARG A 558 8.60 -0.49 -35.01
C ARG A 558 7.24 -1.14 -35.19
N MET A 559 6.68 -1.66 -34.09
CA MET A 559 5.33 -2.20 -34.04
C MET A 559 4.38 -1.21 -33.38
N ILE A 560 3.19 -1.06 -33.94
CA ILE A 560 2.15 -0.15 -33.46
C ILE A 560 0.83 -0.90 -33.46
N PHE A 561 0.15 -0.90 -32.33
CA PHE A 561 -1.15 -1.52 -32.15
C PHE A 561 -2.11 -0.49 -31.57
N ASP A 562 -3.28 -0.37 -32.20
CA ASP A 562 -4.40 0.42 -31.72
C ASP A 562 -5.63 -0.49 -31.61
N ARG A 563 -6.25 -0.49 -30.45
CA ARG A 563 -7.54 -1.13 -30.18
C ARG A 563 -8.39 -0.09 -29.46
N PRO A 564 -9.30 0.62 -30.16
CA PRO A 564 -10.23 1.51 -29.47
C PRO A 564 -11.04 0.70 -28.44
N PRO A 565 -11.40 1.29 -27.29
CA PRO A 565 -12.33 0.64 -26.38
C PRO A 565 -13.59 0.29 -27.15
N GLU A 566 -14.17 -0.87 -26.86
CA GLU A 566 -15.55 -1.14 -27.27
C GLU A 566 -16.41 -0.04 -26.66
N LEU A 567 -16.76 0.94 -27.50
CA LEU A 567 -17.66 1.99 -27.13
C LEU A 567 -19.00 1.31 -26.82
N PRO A 568 -19.64 1.66 -25.69
CA PRO A 568 -20.97 1.14 -25.36
C PRO A 568 -22.02 1.60 -26.38
#